data_AF-A0A7D5MIW3-F1
#
_entry.id   AF-A0A7D5MIW3-F1
#
_cell.length_a   1.000
_cell.length_b   1.000
_cell.length_c   1.000
_cell.angle_alpha   90.00
_cell.angle_beta   90.00
_cell.angle_gamma   90.00
#
_symmetry.space_group_name_H-M   'P 1'
#
loop_
_entity.id
_entity.type
_entity.pdbx_description
1 polymer ?
#
loop_
_entity_poly.entity_id
_entity_poly.type
_entity_poly.pdbx_seq_one_letter_code
_entity_poly.pdbx_strand_id
1 'polypeptide(L)' 'MTPATIEGKVFEKGNTMKMYISEDENQIPLMVETSLKVGNVKVILKSYKNLRYSLKSKVN' A
#
# COMPACT_ATOMS: atom_id res chain seq x y z
N MET A 1 8.75 5.51 6.15
CA MET A 1 9.32 4.19 5.86
C MET A 1 9.19 3.97 4.37
N THR A 2 10.28 4.09 3.62
CA THR A 2 10.33 3.80 2.18
C THR A 2 10.50 2.29 2.03
N PRO A 3 9.55 1.57 1.41
CA PRO A 3 9.66 0.12 1.25
C PRO A 3 10.91 -0.21 0.42
N ALA A 4 11.68 -1.22 0.86
CA ALA A 4 12.91 -1.64 0.22
C ALA A 4 12.61 -2.10 -1.21
N THR A 5 13.04 -1.30 -2.19
CA THR A 5 12.89 -1.61 -3.61
C THR A 5 13.94 -2.65 -3.98
N ILE A 6 13.53 -3.81 -4.49
CA ILE A 6 14.46 -4.74 -5.13
C ILE A 6 14.79 -4.12 -6.48
N GLU A 7 15.97 -3.51 -6.59
CA GLU A 7 16.44 -2.87 -7.82
C GLU A 7 16.53 -3.92 -8.95
N GLY A 8 15.84 -3.66 -10.07
CA GLY A 8 15.75 -4.56 -11.22
C GLY A 8 14.76 -4.08 -12.29
N LYS A 9 14.66 -4.80 -13.43
CA LYS A 9 13.94 -4.44 -14.69
C LYS A 9 12.53 -3.81 -14.54
N VAL A 10 11.86 -4.01 -13.41
CA VAL A 10 10.50 -3.57 -13.12
C VAL A 10 10.44 -2.13 -12.56
N PHE A 11 11.48 -1.67 -11.86
CA PHE A 11 11.47 -0.37 -11.18
C PHE A 11 12.59 0.54 -11.71
N GLU A 12 12.24 1.68 -12.32
CA GLU A 12 13.23 2.72 -12.64
C GLU A 12 13.61 3.51 -11.40
N LYS A 13 14.86 4.02 -11.38
CA LYS A 13 15.33 4.97 -10.38
C LYS A 13 14.35 6.14 -10.30
N GLY A 14 13.71 6.30 -9.14
CA GLY A 14 12.75 7.39 -8.89
C GLY A 14 11.27 6.99 -8.89
N ASN A 15 10.94 5.70 -9.04
CA ASN A 15 9.54 5.27 -8.94
C ASN A 15 8.96 5.55 -7.55
N THR A 16 8.00 6.47 -7.50
CA THR A 16 7.21 6.80 -6.32
C THR A 16 6.14 5.74 -6.09
N MET A 17 6.24 5.04 -4.96
CA MET A 17 5.17 4.23 -4.40
C MET A 17 4.37 5.10 -3.41
N LYS A 18 3.05 5.12 -3.56
CA LYS A 18 2.12 5.72 -2.60
C LYS A 18 1.40 4.61 -1.84
N MET A 19 1.43 4.67 -0.51
CA MET A 19 0.76 3.70 0.35
C MET A 19 -0.22 4.44 1.25
N TYR A 20 -1.46 3.96 1.28
CA TYR A 20 -2.53 4.48 2.10
C TYR A 20 -2.75 3.52 3.26
N ILE A 21 -2.61 4.02 4.48
CA ILE A 21 -2.64 3.22 5.70
C ILE A 21 -3.89 3.61 6.50
N SER A 22 -4.56 2.65 7.14
CA SER A 22 -5.66 2.95 8.05
C SER A 22 -5.17 3.79 9.23
N GLU A 23 -5.98 4.79 9.61
CA GLU A 23 -5.74 5.59 10.81
C GLU A 23 -6.37 4.88 12.01
N ASP A 24 -5.81 3.73 12.39
CA ASP A 24 -6.17 2.99 13.59
C ASP A 24 -4.99 2.19 14.15
N GLU A 25 -5.21 1.50 15.27
CA GLU A 25 -4.19 0.73 15.98
C GLU A 25 -3.62 -0.44 15.16
N ASN A 26 -4.30 -0.87 14.10
CA ASN A 26 -3.81 -1.93 13.23
C ASN A 26 -2.88 -1.39 12.12
N GLN A 27 -3.00 -0.11 11.73
CA GLN A 27 -2.20 0.53 10.67
C GLN A 27 -2.08 -0.32 9.41
N ILE A 28 -3.21 -0.79 8.91
CA ILE A 28 -3.30 -1.73 7.80
C ILE A 28 -3.11 -0.98 6.47
N PRO A 29 -2.26 -1.47 5.55
CA PRO A 29 -2.23 -0.96 4.18
C PRO A 29 -3.58 -1.20 3.48
N LEU A 30 -4.27 -0.11 3.15
CA LEU A 30 -5.56 -0.14 2.46
C LEU A 30 -5.40 -0.11 0.94
N MET A 31 -4.42 0.65 0.46
CA MET A 31 -4.16 0.79 -0.97
C MET A 31 -2.68 1.05 -1.23
N VAL A 32 -2.17 0.50 -2.33
CA VAL A 32 -0.84 0.79 -2.84
C VAL A 32 -0.95 1.19 -4.30
N GLU A 33 -0.33 2.30 -4.66
CA GLU A 33 -0.21 2.78 -6.04
C GLU A 33 1.25 2.92 -6.39
N THR A 34 1.64 2.34 -7.53
CA THR A 34 3.04 2.39 -8.00
C THR A 34 3.05 2.70 -9.49
N SER A 35 3.78 3.74 -9.87
CA SER A 35 4.06 4.04 -11.27
C SER A 35 5.19 3.13 -11.77
N LEU A 36 4.97 2.48 -12.90
CA LEU A 36 5.97 1.67 -13.60
C LEU A 36 6.43 2.42 -14.86
N LYS A 37 7.47 1.91 -15.54
CA LYS A 37 7.93 2.46 -16.83
C LYS A 37 6.79 2.57 -17.85
N VAL A 38 5.90 1.59 -17.86
CA VAL A 38 4.72 1.55 -18.72
C VAL A 38 3.52 1.19 -17.86
N GLY A 39 2.68 2.19 -17.59
CA GLY A 39 1.44 2.04 -16.84
C GLY A 39 1.57 2.25 -15.33
N ASN A 40 0.47 1.98 -14.64
CA ASN A 40 0.33 2.14 -13.20
C ASN A 40 -0.29 0.87 -12.62
N VAL A 41 0.18 0.47 -11.44
CA VAL A 41 -0.40 -0.63 -10.66
C VAL A 41 -1.11 -0.03 -9.45
N LYS A 42 -2.38 -0.40 -9.28
CA LYS A 42 -3.22 -0.04 -8.13
C LYS A 42 -3.72 -1.30 -7.45
N VAL A 43 -3.36 -1.48 -6.18
CA VAL A 43 -3.77 -2.61 -5.34
C VAL A 43 -4.66 -2.09 -4.24
N ILE A 44 -5.84 -2.70 -4.05
CA ILE A 44 -6.84 -2.29 -3.06
C ILE A 44 -7.16 -3.46 -2.14
N LEU A 45 -7.14 -3.23 -0.82
CA LEU A 45 -7.57 -4.20 0.17
C LEU A 45 -9.06 -4.53 -0.01
N LYS A 46 -9.38 -5.80 -0.29
CA LYS A 46 -10.76 -6.26 -0.50
C LYS A 46 -11.40 -6.85 0.75
N SER A 47 -10.62 -7.56 1.55
CA SER A 47 -11.09 -8.17 2.80
C SER A 47 -9.94 -8.37 3.77
N TYR A 48 -10.26 -8.50 5.05
CA TYR A 48 -9.33 -8.77 6.13
C TYR A 48 -9.98 -9.71 7.15
N LYS A 49 -9.17 -10.39 7.95
CA LYS A 49 -9.63 -11.25 9.04
C LYS A 49 -8.58 -11.30 10.14
N ASN A 50 -8.98 -11.68 11.35
CA ASN A 50 -8.10 -11.88 12.50
C ASN A 50 -7.23 -10.65 12.84
N LEU A 51 -7.83 -9.46 12.86
CA LEU A 51 -7.14 -8.25 13.28
C LEU A 51 -6.81 -8.31 14.77
N ARG A 52 -5.66 -7.74 15.14
CA ARG A 52 -5.21 -7.65 16.54
C ARG A 52 -6.11 -6.72 17.35
N TYR A 53 -6.58 -5.64 16.74
CA TYR A 53 -7.53 -4.71 17.31
C TYR A 53 -8.76 -4.62 16.40
N SER A 54 -9.92 -4.27 16.95
CA SER A 54 -11.10 -3.98 16.13
C SER A 54 -10.78 -2.85 15.13
N LEU A 55 -11.22 -2.99 13.88
CA LEU A 55 -11.04 -1.92 12.89
C LEU A 55 -11.89 -0.71 13.32
N LYS A 56 -11.23 0.42 13.58
CA LYS A 56 -11.87 1.66 14.04
C LYS A 56 -11.74 2.80 13.04
N SER A 57 -10.93 2.64 11.99
CA SER A 57 -10.80 3.68 10.96
C SER A 57 -12.15 3.97 10.30
N LYS A 58 -12.42 5.23 9.99
CA LYS A 58 -13.68 5.66 9.40
C LYS A 58 -13.93 4.98 8.05
N VAL A 59 -15.00 4.20 7.97
CA VAL A 59 -15.56 3.73 6.70
C VAL A 59 -16.61 4.78 6.29
N ASN A 60 -16.38 5.48 5.18
CA ASN A 60 -17.39 6.38 4.60
C ASN A 60 -18.37 5.57 3.74
#